data_AF-A0A7X9WNV3-F1
#
_entry.id   AF-A0A7X9WNV3-F1
#
_cell.length_a   1.000
_cell.length_b   1.000
_cell.length_c   1.000
_cell.angle_alpha   90.00
_cell.angle_beta   90.00
_cell.angle_gamma   90.00
#
_symmetry.space_group_name_H-M   'P 1'
#
loop_
_entity.id
_entity.type
_entity.pdbx_description
1 polymer ?
#
loop_
_entity_poly.entity_id
_entity_poly.type
_entity_poly.pdbx_seq_one_letter_code
_entity_poly.pdbx_strand_id
1 'polypeptide(L)'
;MARFAALATALAVMTPAVAPVPAQAQTAAPSEAHVQASRLAALLIPDGIYDRLVGPIFDAMMMREIEQNSVFRTAIETRPEILSELREAMVPAIIAIMREELPSYRADVRDLILSRAKPEEVRTLADFFDSPTGRKFYSTLMGMMAASGGERPDNKAVEDMIASMSPAELAELERIGRSPAMATFGEISRGLGPISDGWSKGLVTKHGHRIESAVRDALAPLLKKPRK
;
A
#
# COMPACT_ATOMS: atom_id res chain seq x y z
N MET A 1 -22.67 26.08 -14.23
CA MET A 1 -23.16 26.60 -15.52
C MET A 1 -21.97 26.69 -16.48
N ALA A 2 -22.22 26.40 -17.76
CA ALA A 2 -21.27 26.31 -18.89
C ALA A 2 -20.40 27.59 -19.08
N ARG A 3 -19.28 27.64 -19.83
CA ARG A 3 -19.03 27.36 -21.26
C ARG A 3 -17.51 27.45 -21.50
N PHE A 4 -16.84 26.55 -22.23
CA PHE A 4 -16.58 26.54 -23.69
C PHE A 4 -16.13 27.87 -24.34
N ALA A 5 -14.88 27.90 -24.83
CA ALA A 5 -14.36 28.67 -25.99
C ALA A 5 -13.01 28.02 -26.41
N ALA A 6 -12.88 27.20 -27.47
CA ALA A 6 -12.94 27.50 -28.91
C ALA A 6 -11.97 28.63 -29.31
N LEU A 7 -10.73 28.33 -29.73
CA LEU A 7 -10.27 27.99 -31.09
C LEU A 7 -10.37 29.17 -32.10
N ALA A 8 -9.23 29.77 -32.44
CA ALA A 8 -8.97 30.52 -33.68
C ALA A 8 -7.44 30.62 -33.88
N THR A 9 -6.82 29.75 -34.68
CA THR A 9 -6.51 29.89 -36.13
C THR A 9 -5.51 31.01 -36.46
N ALA A 10 -4.29 30.63 -36.85
CA ALA A 10 -3.50 31.37 -37.83
C ALA A 10 -2.59 30.41 -38.59
N LEU A 11 -2.99 30.09 -39.82
CA LEU A 11 -2.18 29.46 -40.86
C LEU A 11 -1.17 30.49 -41.41
N ALA A 12 0.09 30.11 -41.54
CA ALA A 12 1.02 30.77 -42.45
C ALA A 12 2.07 29.78 -43.01
N VAL A 13 1.82 29.39 -44.27
CA VAL A 13 2.75 29.21 -45.40
C VAL A 13 3.98 28.30 -45.26
N MET A 14 3.84 27.16 -45.92
CA MET A 14 4.80 26.31 -46.64
C MET A 14 6.27 26.75 -46.80
N THR A 15 7.18 25.89 -46.34
CA THR A 15 8.45 25.54 -47.01
C THR A 15 8.68 24.03 -46.81
N PRO A 16 9.03 23.24 -47.84
CA PRO A 16 9.39 21.84 -47.67
C PRO A 16 10.85 21.79 -47.21
N ALA A 17 11.08 22.12 -45.94
CA ALA A 17 12.30 21.66 -45.28
C ALA A 17 12.06 20.17 -44.99
N VAL A 18 12.93 19.30 -45.49
CA VAL A 18 13.01 17.89 -45.08
C VAL A 18 13.15 17.90 -43.56
N ALA A 19 12.03 17.73 -42.87
CA ALA A 19 12.03 17.62 -41.42
C ALA A 19 12.83 16.35 -41.09
N PRO A 20 13.79 16.41 -40.15
CA PRO A 20 14.34 15.18 -39.61
C PRO A 20 13.16 14.36 -39.12
N VAL A 21 13.04 13.15 -39.65
CA VAL A 21 12.12 12.13 -39.12
C VAL A 21 12.29 12.19 -37.61
N PRO A 22 11.23 12.47 -36.81
CA PRO A 22 11.36 12.44 -35.38
C PRO A 22 11.89 11.05 -35.07
N ALA A 23 13.10 10.97 -34.53
CA ALA A 23 13.65 9.74 -34.01
C ALA A 23 12.53 9.18 -33.14
N GLN A 24 11.91 8.09 -33.60
CA GLN A 24 10.95 7.36 -32.79
C GLN A 24 11.68 7.17 -31.47
N ALA A 25 11.14 7.76 -30.41
CA ALA A 25 11.69 7.62 -29.08
C ALA A 25 11.78 6.11 -28.85
N GLN A 26 12.97 5.56 -29.05
CA GLN A 26 13.25 4.19 -28.69
C GLN A 26 13.01 4.21 -27.19
N THR A 27 11.91 3.61 -26.78
CA THR A 27 11.62 3.33 -25.38
C THR A 27 12.81 2.51 -24.92
N ALA A 28 13.78 3.19 -24.31
CA ALA A 28 14.97 2.54 -23.80
C ALA A 28 14.48 1.44 -22.86
N ALA A 29 14.97 0.22 -23.06
CA ALA A 29 14.64 -0.87 -22.17
C ALA A 29 14.92 -0.42 -20.72
N PRO A 30 14.06 -0.78 -19.75
CA PRO A 30 14.28 -0.41 -18.36
C PRO A 30 15.68 -0.84 -17.92
N SER A 31 16.40 0.04 -17.23
CA SER A 31 17.72 -0.30 -16.70
C SER A 31 17.62 -1.46 -15.71
N GLU A 32 18.69 -2.25 -15.56
CA GLU A 32 18.70 -3.37 -14.60
C GLU A 32 18.35 -2.92 -13.17
N ALA A 33 18.83 -1.74 -12.77
CA ALA A 33 18.49 -1.13 -11.48
C ALA A 33 16.98 -0.87 -11.36
N HIS A 34 16.33 -0.39 -12.42
CA HIS A 34 14.88 -0.17 -12.44
C HIS A 34 14.10 -1.48 -12.32
N VAL A 35 14.56 -2.55 -12.99
CA VAL A 35 13.96 -3.88 -12.90
C VAL A 35 14.08 -4.43 -11.47
N GLN A 36 15.27 -4.36 -10.87
CA GLN A 36 15.48 -4.84 -9.51
C GLN A 36 14.74 -4.00 -8.46
N ALA A 37 14.64 -2.68 -8.63
CA ALA A 37 13.87 -1.83 -7.73
C ALA A 37 12.36 -2.12 -7.84
N SER A 38 11.86 -2.41 -9.04
CA SER A 38 10.48 -2.84 -9.25
C SER A 38 10.20 -4.19 -8.60
N ARG A 39 11.13 -5.14 -8.74
CA ARG A 39 11.08 -6.44 -8.04
C ARG A 39 11.07 -6.26 -6.53
N LEU A 40 11.97 -5.43 -5.98
CA LEU A 40 12.01 -5.14 -4.55
C LEU A 40 10.71 -4.50 -4.06
N ALA A 41 10.16 -3.51 -4.79
CA ALA A 41 8.88 -2.89 -4.45
C ALA A 41 7.73 -3.93 -4.44
N ALA A 42 7.71 -4.87 -5.37
CA ALA A 42 6.73 -5.95 -5.41
C ALA A 42 6.90 -6.97 -4.27
N LEU A 43 8.13 -7.24 -3.83
CA LEU A 43 8.41 -8.09 -2.67
C LEU A 43 7.99 -7.45 -1.36
N LEU A 44 8.20 -6.13 -1.22
CA LEU A 44 7.74 -5.36 -0.08
C LEU A 44 6.21 -5.18 -0.09
N ILE A 45 5.58 -5.09 -1.25
CA ILE A 45 4.13 -4.88 -1.34
C ILE A 45 3.53 -5.95 -2.25
N PRO A 46 3.40 -7.22 -1.80
CA PRO A 46 2.89 -8.31 -2.64
C PRO A 46 1.40 -8.13 -3.00
N ASP A 47 0.97 -8.71 -4.13
CA ASP A 47 -0.39 -8.48 -4.68
C ASP A 47 -1.53 -8.84 -3.73
N GLY A 48 -1.29 -9.82 -2.85
CA GLY A 48 -2.26 -10.29 -1.86
C GLY A 48 -2.07 -9.71 -0.46
N ILE A 49 -1.23 -8.68 -0.29
CA ILE A 49 -0.95 -8.14 1.04
C ILE A 49 -2.22 -7.59 1.70
N TYR A 50 -3.05 -6.89 0.93
CA TYR A 50 -4.25 -6.24 1.46
C TYR A 50 -5.34 -7.22 1.86
N ASP A 51 -5.40 -8.40 1.23
CA ASP A 51 -6.34 -9.46 1.62
C ASP A 51 -6.13 -9.95 3.05
N ARG A 52 -4.87 -9.90 3.50
CA ARG A 52 -4.48 -10.35 4.85
C ARG A 52 -4.53 -9.23 5.88
N LEU A 53 -4.36 -7.98 5.44
CA LEU A 53 -4.22 -6.83 6.33
C LEU A 53 -5.51 -6.06 6.57
N VAL A 54 -6.32 -5.83 5.53
CA VAL A 54 -7.45 -4.90 5.62
C VAL A 54 -8.50 -5.37 6.62
N GLY A 55 -8.83 -6.66 6.64
CA GLY A 55 -9.80 -7.23 7.58
C GLY A 55 -9.40 -7.02 9.05
N PRO A 56 -8.25 -7.57 9.50
CA PRO A 56 -7.79 -7.39 10.88
C PRO A 56 -7.60 -5.92 11.29
N ILE A 57 -7.07 -5.07 10.39
CA ILE A 57 -6.91 -3.64 10.67
C ILE A 57 -8.28 -2.98 10.85
N PHE A 58 -9.24 -3.28 9.97
CA PHE A 58 -10.61 -2.79 10.11
C PHE A 58 -11.20 -3.22 11.45
N ASP A 59 -11.10 -4.51 11.79
CA ASP A 59 -11.65 -5.06 13.03
C ASP A 59 -11.05 -4.35 14.27
N ALA A 60 -9.72 -4.16 14.30
CA ALA A 60 -9.03 -3.44 15.37
C ALA A 60 -9.43 -1.95 15.46
N MET A 61 -9.53 -1.27 14.31
CA MET A 61 -9.96 0.14 14.25
C MET A 61 -11.41 0.31 14.71
N MET A 62 -12.31 -0.59 14.32
CA MET A 62 -13.71 -0.54 14.74
C MET A 62 -13.86 -0.77 16.24
N MET A 63 -13.09 -1.70 16.83
CA MET A 63 -13.08 -1.89 18.28
C MET A 63 -12.61 -0.64 19.01
N ARG A 64 -11.53 -0.01 18.52
CA ARG A 64 -11.05 1.27 19.05
C ARG A 64 -12.12 2.36 18.95
N GLU A 65 -12.82 2.47 17.83
CA GLU A 65 -13.90 3.44 17.66
C GLU A 65 -15.07 3.18 18.62
N ILE A 66 -15.46 1.92 18.84
CA ILE A 66 -16.49 1.53 19.83
C ILE A 66 -16.05 1.93 21.26
N GLU A 67 -14.77 1.76 21.58
CA GLU A 67 -14.21 2.15 22.88
C GLU A 67 -14.13 3.67 23.07
N GLN A 68 -13.95 4.43 21.99
CA GLN A 68 -13.72 5.89 22.07
C GLN A 68 -14.98 6.71 21.80
N ASN A 69 -15.99 6.16 21.13
CA ASN A 69 -17.19 6.86 20.69
C ASN A 69 -18.45 6.26 21.33
N SER A 70 -18.97 6.94 22.35
CA SER A 70 -20.15 6.47 23.10
C SER A 70 -21.40 6.35 22.24
N VAL A 71 -21.60 7.23 21.26
CA VAL A 71 -22.74 7.18 20.34
C VAL A 71 -22.65 5.94 19.46
N PHE A 72 -21.47 5.68 18.91
CA PHE A 72 -21.26 4.52 18.07
C PHE A 72 -21.39 3.21 18.88
N ARG A 73 -20.84 3.18 20.10
CA ARG A 73 -21.04 2.07 21.03
C ARG A 73 -22.51 1.76 21.27
N THR A 74 -23.31 2.77 21.65
CA THR A 74 -24.75 2.59 21.89
C THR A 74 -25.47 2.11 20.62
N ALA A 75 -25.08 2.59 19.45
CA ALA A 75 -25.65 2.12 18.19
C ALA A 75 -25.38 0.63 17.94
N ILE A 76 -24.15 0.16 18.18
CA ILE A 76 -23.77 -1.25 18.07
C ILE A 76 -24.43 -2.11 19.16
N GLU A 77 -24.50 -1.64 20.41
CA GLU A 77 -25.20 -2.35 21.49
C GLU A 77 -26.70 -2.53 21.18
N THR A 78 -27.31 -1.53 20.54
CA THR A 78 -28.72 -1.58 20.13
C THR A 78 -28.94 -2.46 18.90
N ARG A 79 -27.95 -2.48 17.98
CA ARG A 79 -28.00 -3.20 16.71
C ARG A 79 -26.64 -3.80 16.37
N PRO A 80 -26.30 -4.96 16.97
CA PRO A 80 -25.00 -5.59 16.75
C PRO A 80 -24.70 -5.91 15.29
N GLU A 81 -25.74 -6.13 14.47
CA GLU A 81 -25.63 -6.40 13.04
C GLU A 81 -25.03 -5.24 12.22
N ILE A 82 -25.02 -4.01 12.76
CA ILE A 82 -24.39 -2.87 12.07
C ILE A 82 -22.91 -3.15 11.82
N LEU A 83 -22.21 -3.77 12.79
CA LEU A 83 -20.77 -4.01 12.66
C LEU A 83 -20.45 -5.03 11.57
N SER A 84 -21.23 -6.12 11.48
CA SER A 84 -21.05 -7.13 10.42
C SER A 84 -21.37 -6.56 9.03
N GLU A 85 -22.44 -5.79 8.90
CA GLU A 85 -22.85 -5.19 7.62
C GLU A 85 -21.83 -4.13 7.15
N LEU A 86 -21.32 -3.30 8.08
CA LEU A 86 -20.22 -2.38 7.78
C LEU A 86 -18.98 -3.13 7.28
N ARG A 87 -18.61 -4.22 7.95
CA ARG A 87 -17.46 -5.03 7.57
C ARG A 87 -17.63 -5.64 6.18
N GLU A 88 -18.78 -6.27 5.92
CA GLU A 88 -19.11 -6.92 4.65
C GLU A 88 -19.13 -5.94 3.48
N ALA A 89 -19.52 -4.69 3.72
CA ALA A 89 -19.51 -3.64 2.72
C ALA A 89 -18.12 -3.00 2.52
N MET A 90 -17.45 -2.62 3.62
CA MET A 90 -16.24 -1.80 3.56
C MET A 90 -15.01 -2.60 3.19
N VAL A 91 -14.80 -3.79 3.79
CA VAL A 91 -13.55 -4.55 3.59
C VAL A 91 -13.34 -4.94 2.12
N PRO A 92 -14.32 -5.52 1.40
CA PRO A 92 -14.16 -5.85 -0.02
C PRO A 92 -13.97 -4.61 -0.90
N ALA A 93 -14.68 -3.51 -0.61
CA ALA A 93 -14.56 -2.25 -1.35
C ALA A 93 -13.16 -1.65 -1.20
N ILE A 94 -12.63 -1.60 0.03
CA ILE A 94 -11.27 -1.12 0.32
C ILE A 94 -10.24 -2.00 -0.39
N ILE A 95 -10.33 -3.33 -0.26
CA ILE A 95 -9.40 -4.25 -0.94
C ILE A 95 -9.40 -4.04 -2.46
N ALA A 96 -10.59 -3.89 -3.07
CA ALA A 96 -10.71 -3.65 -4.50
C ALA A 96 -10.00 -2.36 -4.92
N ILE A 97 -10.23 -1.26 -4.20
CA ILE A 97 -9.57 0.04 -4.44
C ILE A 97 -8.05 -0.07 -4.26
N MET A 98 -7.60 -0.70 -3.18
CA MET A 98 -6.16 -0.83 -2.90
C MET A 98 -5.45 -1.69 -3.94
N ARG A 99 -6.11 -2.72 -4.49
CA ARG A 99 -5.57 -3.52 -5.61
C ARG A 99 -5.53 -2.74 -6.91
N GLU A 100 -6.58 -1.98 -7.21
CA GLU A 100 -6.66 -1.09 -8.40
C GLU A 100 -5.49 -0.09 -8.41
N GLU A 101 -5.15 0.45 -7.23
CA GLU A 101 -4.14 1.50 -7.05
C GLU A 101 -2.77 0.95 -6.61
N LEU A 102 -2.62 -0.37 -6.45
CA LEU A 102 -1.37 -0.98 -6.06
C LEU A 102 -0.22 -0.69 -7.05
N PRO A 103 -0.44 -0.67 -8.38
CA PRO A 103 0.62 -0.33 -9.32
C PRO A 103 1.19 1.08 -9.13
N SER A 104 0.35 2.06 -8.79
CA SER A 104 0.83 3.44 -8.54
C SER A 104 1.65 3.51 -7.26
N TYR A 105 1.20 2.85 -6.19
CA TYR A 105 1.96 2.78 -4.95
C TYR A 105 3.33 2.10 -5.12
N ARG A 106 3.38 0.98 -5.87
CA ARG A 106 4.65 0.30 -6.16
C ARG A 106 5.59 1.17 -7.00
N ALA A 107 5.05 2.00 -7.89
CA ALA A 107 5.87 2.95 -8.66
C ALA A 107 6.51 3.99 -7.74
N ASP A 108 5.74 4.57 -6.81
CA ASP A 108 6.26 5.53 -5.83
C ASP A 108 7.33 4.90 -4.91
N VAL A 109 7.10 3.67 -4.45
CA VAL A 109 8.08 2.92 -3.65
C VAL A 109 9.34 2.59 -4.44
N ARG A 110 9.21 2.17 -5.70
CA ARG A 110 10.36 1.95 -6.59
C ARG A 110 11.17 3.24 -6.76
N ASP A 111 10.51 4.38 -6.97
CA ASP A 111 11.18 5.66 -7.18
C ASP A 111 11.90 6.11 -5.91
N LEU A 112 11.32 5.86 -4.73
CA LEU A 112 12.01 6.00 -3.45
C LEU A 112 13.27 5.12 -3.38
N ILE A 113 13.15 3.82 -3.68
CA ILE A 113 14.27 2.89 -3.68
C ILE A 113 15.41 3.40 -4.58
N LEU A 114 15.09 3.78 -5.82
CA LEU A 114 16.06 4.30 -6.78
C LEU A 114 16.71 5.62 -6.34
N SER A 115 16.00 6.44 -5.56
CA SER A 115 16.55 7.69 -5.02
C SER A 115 17.50 7.50 -3.83
N ARG A 116 17.48 6.32 -3.17
CA ARG A 116 18.20 6.07 -1.91
C ARG A 116 19.26 4.99 -2.02
N ALA A 117 19.05 3.99 -2.85
CA ALA A 117 19.88 2.79 -2.90
C ALA A 117 20.70 2.73 -4.18
N LYS A 118 21.93 2.24 -4.03
CA LYS A 118 22.77 1.90 -5.17
C LYS A 118 22.28 0.60 -5.82
N PRO A 119 22.53 0.37 -7.12
CA PRO A 119 22.06 -0.83 -7.82
C PRO A 119 22.41 -2.15 -7.12
N GLU A 120 23.62 -2.27 -6.55
CA GLU A 120 24.08 -3.45 -5.81
C GLU A 120 23.34 -3.66 -4.48
N GLU A 121 22.96 -2.57 -3.81
CA GLU A 121 22.17 -2.62 -2.58
C GLU A 121 20.73 -3.05 -2.89
N VAL A 122 20.14 -2.52 -3.97
CA VAL A 122 18.81 -2.92 -4.44
C VAL A 122 18.78 -4.42 -4.76
N ARG A 123 19.80 -4.93 -5.47
CA ARG A 123 19.91 -6.37 -5.78
C ARG A 123 20.02 -7.20 -4.50
N THR A 124 20.88 -6.79 -3.57
CA THR A 124 21.09 -7.48 -2.28
C THR A 124 19.79 -7.55 -1.46
N LEU A 125 19.03 -6.46 -1.40
CA LEU A 125 17.73 -6.42 -0.72
C LEU A 125 16.69 -7.27 -1.45
N ALA A 126 16.62 -7.18 -2.78
CA ALA A 126 15.69 -7.99 -3.57
C ALA A 126 15.94 -9.49 -3.35
N ASP A 127 17.20 -9.93 -3.36
CA ASP A 127 17.54 -11.34 -3.15
C ASP A 127 17.24 -11.78 -1.72
N PHE A 128 17.49 -10.93 -0.71
CA PHE A 128 17.11 -11.24 0.66
C PHE A 128 15.59 -11.37 0.83
N PHE A 129 14.80 -10.38 0.39
CA PHE A 129 13.34 -10.41 0.52
C PHE A 129 12.68 -11.49 -0.34
N ASP A 130 13.36 -11.98 -1.36
CA ASP A 130 12.89 -13.13 -2.15
C ASP A 130 13.23 -14.48 -1.51
N SER A 131 14.21 -14.52 -0.61
CA SER A 131 14.61 -15.74 0.11
C SER A 131 13.51 -16.24 1.07
N PRO A 132 13.51 -17.54 1.45
CA PRO A 132 12.58 -18.06 2.44
C PRO A 132 12.62 -17.29 3.77
N THR A 133 13.83 -16.92 4.23
CA THR A 133 14.02 -16.16 5.47
C THR A 133 13.46 -14.75 5.36
N GLY A 134 13.76 -14.02 4.28
CA GLY A 134 13.25 -12.66 4.08
C GLY A 134 11.73 -12.62 3.92
N ARG A 135 11.15 -13.58 3.19
CA ARG A 135 9.68 -13.71 3.07
C ARG A 135 9.03 -14.00 4.41
N LYS A 136 9.58 -14.94 5.20
CA LYS A 136 9.10 -15.25 6.55
C LYS A 136 9.17 -14.01 7.44
N PHE A 137 10.35 -13.40 7.55
CA PHE A 137 10.59 -12.18 8.34
C PHE A 137 9.57 -11.09 8.01
N TYR A 138 9.44 -10.77 6.72
CA TYR A 138 8.55 -9.71 6.27
C TYR A 138 7.07 -10.05 6.54
N SER A 139 6.65 -11.28 6.23
CA SER A 139 5.26 -11.70 6.46
C SER A 139 4.87 -11.69 7.94
N THR A 140 5.78 -12.10 8.84
CA THR A 140 5.56 -12.06 10.28
C THR A 140 5.44 -10.62 10.76
N LEU A 141 6.34 -9.74 10.32
CA LEU A 141 6.30 -8.31 10.66
C LEU A 141 4.98 -7.65 10.22
N MET A 142 4.54 -7.90 8.99
CA MET A 142 3.26 -7.38 8.48
C MET A 142 2.07 -7.96 9.26
N GLY A 143 2.12 -9.24 9.64
CA GLY A 143 1.10 -9.88 10.48
C GLY A 143 1.00 -9.24 11.87
N MET A 144 2.14 -8.91 12.49
CA MET A 144 2.19 -8.20 13.76
C MET A 144 1.60 -6.80 13.65
N MET A 145 1.93 -6.06 12.58
CA MET A 145 1.32 -4.75 12.33
C MET A 145 -0.19 -4.86 12.07
N ALA A 146 -0.66 -5.91 11.40
CA ALA A 146 -2.10 -6.12 11.21
C ALA A 146 -2.82 -6.28 12.57
N ALA A 147 -2.24 -7.10 13.46
CA ALA A 147 -2.79 -7.38 14.77
C ALA A 147 -2.81 -6.15 15.69
N SER A 148 -1.90 -5.19 15.50
CA SER A 148 -1.84 -3.93 16.25
C SER A 148 -2.63 -2.79 15.59
N GLY A 149 -3.47 -3.06 14.57
CA GLY A 149 -4.25 -2.03 13.87
C GLY A 149 -3.39 -1.11 13.00
N GLY A 150 -2.25 -1.60 12.50
CA GLY A 150 -1.32 -0.86 11.64
C GLY A 150 -0.17 -0.19 12.39
N GLU A 151 -0.10 -0.34 13.72
CA GLU A 151 0.97 0.24 14.54
C GLU A 151 2.24 -0.60 14.50
N ARG A 152 3.40 0.03 14.74
CA ARG A 152 4.66 -0.71 14.80
C ARG A 152 4.62 -1.77 15.90
N PRO A 153 5.11 -3.00 15.66
CA PRO A 153 5.17 -4.02 16.69
C PRO A 153 6.03 -3.55 17.86
N ASP A 154 5.66 -3.95 19.08
CA ASP A 154 6.48 -3.69 20.25
C ASP A 154 7.77 -4.54 20.23
N ASN A 155 8.73 -4.19 21.07
CA ASN A 155 10.03 -4.87 21.13
C ASN A 155 9.87 -6.35 21.49
N LYS A 156 8.88 -6.70 22.33
CA LYS A 156 8.65 -8.08 22.75
C LYS A 156 8.18 -8.95 21.59
N ALA A 157 7.28 -8.44 20.75
CA ALA A 157 6.81 -9.14 19.57
C ALA A 157 7.97 -9.40 18.59
N VAL A 158 8.87 -8.42 18.42
CA VAL A 158 10.08 -8.58 17.59
C VAL A 158 11.03 -9.61 18.19
N GLU A 159 11.24 -9.59 19.51
CA GLU A 159 12.05 -10.60 20.22
C GLU A 159 11.47 -12.01 20.09
N ASP A 160 10.16 -12.16 20.29
CA ASP A 160 9.47 -13.45 20.16
C ASP A 160 9.55 -13.98 18.70
N MET A 161 9.48 -13.09 17.69
CA MET A 161 9.75 -13.45 16.30
C MET A 161 11.17 -13.98 16.12
N ILE A 162 12.18 -13.26 16.61
CA ILE A 162 13.59 -13.68 16.49
C ILE A 162 13.81 -15.02 17.20
N ALA A 163 13.22 -15.21 18.38
CA ALA A 163 13.29 -16.47 19.12
C ALA A 163 12.64 -17.66 18.39
N SER A 164 11.67 -17.41 17.50
CA SER A 164 11.02 -18.44 16.68
C SER A 164 11.82 -18.88 15.44
N MET A 165 12.99 -18.26 15.20
CA MET A 165 13.80 -18.53 14.02
C MET A 165 14.81 -19.65 14.27
N SER A 166 15.06 -20.43 13.21
CA SER A 166 16.11 -21.44 13.20
C SER A 166 17.51 -20.80 13.15
N PRO A 167 18.56 -21.53 13.56
CA PRO A 167 19.94 -21.02 13.47
C PRO A 167 20.35 -20.56 12.07
N ALA A 168 19.87 -21.23 11.01
CA ALA A 168 20.16 -20.85 9.62
C ALA A 168 19.49 -19.52 9.24
N GLU A 169 18.25 -19.30 9.70
CA GLU A 169 17.54 -18.02 9.49
C GLU A 169 18.23 -16.88 10.24
N LEU A 170 18.68 -17.12 11.47
CA LEU A 170 19.43 -16.14 12.26
C LEU A 170 20.76 -15.78 11.59
N ALA A 171 21.51 -16.76 11.08
CA ALA A 171 22.74 -16.51 10.35
C ALA A 171 22.51 -15.65 9.09
N GLU A 172 21.41 -15.88 8.38
CA GLU A 172 21.03 -15.08 7.21
C GLU A 172 20.64 -13.64 7.61
N LEU A 173 19.90 -13.47 8.71
CA LEU A 173 19.57 -12.16 9.27
C LEU A 173 20.81 -11.39 9.72
N GLU A 174 21.77 -12.06 10.37
CA GLU A 174 23.04 -11.45 10.76
C GLU A 174 23.89 -11.08 9.54
N ARG A 175 23.86 -11.90 8.48
CA ARG A 175 24.58 -11.64 7.24
C ARG A 175 24.03 -10.39 6.56
N ILE A 176 22.72 -10.29 6.38
CA ILE A 176 22.10 -9.11 5.76
C ILE A 176 22.20 -7.88 6.68
N GLY A 177 22.07 -8.06 8.00
CA GLY A 177 22.16 -6.98 8.99
C GLY A 177 23.51 -6.27 9.01
N ARG A 178 24.58 -6.99 8.66
CA ARG A 178 25.94 -6.42 8.51
C ARG A 178 26.20 -5.81 7.14
N SER A 179 25.28 -5.96 6.18
CA SER A 179 25.45 -5.41 4.84
C SER A 179 25.15 -3.91 4.79
N PRO A 180 25.82 -3.12 3.92
CA PRO A 180 25.47 -1.73 3.67
C PRO A 180 24.01 -1.58 3.20
N ALA A 181 23.51 -2.57 2.47
CA ALA A 181 22.15 -2.58 1.94
C ALA A 181 21.08 -2.51 3.05
N MET A 182 21.32 -3.11 4.22
CA MET A 182 20.37 -3.03 5.34
C MET A 182 20.36 -1.64 6.00
N ALA A 183 21.51 -0.95 6.05
CA ALA A 183 21.54 0.45 6.50
C ALA A 183 20.71 1.34 5.57
N THR A 184 20.89 1.18 4.25
CA THR A 184 20.07 1.84 3.23
C THR A 184 18.58 1.48 3.36
N PHE A 185 18.26 0.22 3.65
CA PHE A 185 16.88 -0.19 3.89
C PHE A 185 16.26 0.52 5.10
N GLY A 186 17.03 0.80 6.16
CA GLY A 186 16.58 1.63 7.27
C GLY A 186 16.22 3.07 6.86
N GLU A 187 16.85 3.62 5.82
CA GLU A 187 16.47 4.92 5.24
C GLU A 187 15.21 4.81 4.38
N ILE A 188 15.13 3.78 3.54
CA ILE A 188 13.95 3.49 2.71
C ILE A 188 12.72 3.32 3.62
N SER A 189 12.82 2.52 4.68
CA SER A 189 11.75 2.27 5.65
C SER A 189 11.21 3.56 6.28
N ARG A 190 12.09 4.53 6.60
CA ARG A 190 11.66 5.85 7.09
C ARG A 190 10.95 6.67 6.02
N GLY A 191 11.37 6.56 4.76
CA GLY A 191 10.75 7.22 3.62
C GLY A 191 9.39 6.65 3.23
N LEU A 192 9.11 5.38 3.54
CA LEU A 192 7.84 4.73 3.21
C LEU A 192 6.63 5.36 3.93
N GLY A 193 6.81 5.85 5.15
CA GLY A 193 5.72 6.47 5.93
C GLY A 193 5.03 7.62 5.17
N PRO A 194 5.78 8.69 4.80
CA PRO A 194 5.22 9.78 4.00
C PRO A 194 4.60 9.37 2.66
N ILE A 195 5.16 8.35 1.98
CA ILE A 195 4.60 7.85 0.71
C ILE A 195 3.28 7.13 0.96
N SER A 196 3.22 6.26 1.97
CA SER A 196 2.00 5.56 2.38
C SER A 196 0.90 6.56 2.81
N ASP A 197 1.26 7.60 3.54
CA ASP A 197 0.34 8.66 3.96
C ASP A 197 -0.18 9.48 2.76
N GLY A 198 0.71 9.84 1.82
CA GLY A 198 0.33 10.55 0.61
C GLY A 198 -0.59 9.72 -0.27
N TRP A 199 -0.23 8.45 -0.49
CA TRP A 199 -1.01 7.51 -1.29
C TRP A 199 -2.38 7.26 -0.67
N SER A 200 -2.47 6.96 0.63
CA SER A 200 -3.74 6.72 1.33
C SER A 200 -4.67 7.95 1.30
N LYS A 201 -4.16 9.17 1.48
CA LYS A 201 -4.94 10.41 1.30
C LYS A 201 -5.45 10.56 -0.14
N GLY A 202 -4.61 10.20 -1.11
CA GLY A 202 -4.99 10.13 -2.52
C GLY A 202 -6.14 9.15 -2.77
N LEU A 203 -6.08 7.95 -2.16
CA LEU A 203 -7.15 6.95 -2.26
C LEU A 203 -8.47 7.48 -1.71
N VAL A 204 -8.47 8.08 -0.52
CA VAL A 204 -9.68 8.64 0.09
C VAL A 204 -10.26 9.74 -0.78
N THR A 205 -9.41 10.63 -1.31
CA THR A 205 -9.86 11.72 -2.19
C THR A 205 -10.47 11.19 -3.48
N LYS A 206 -9.86 10.17 -4.10
CA LYS A 206 -10.29 9.63 -5.40
C LYS A 206 -11.49 8.68 -5.28
N HIS A 207 -11.52 7.86 -4.24
CA HIS A 207 -12.43 6.71 -4.13
C HIS A 207 -13.34 6.73 -2.90
N GLY A 208 -13.22 7.73 -2.00
CA GLY A 208 -14.01 7.80 -0.77
C GLY A 208 -15.52 7.68 -1.01
N HIS A 209 -16.02 8.33 -2.06
CA HIS A 209 -17.43 8.23 -2.46
C HIS A 209 -17.92 6.80 -2.76
N ARG A 210 -17.04 5.91 -3.25
CA ARG A 210 -17.37 4.50 -3.52
C ARG A 210 -17.57 3.74 -2.20
N ILE A 211 -16.71 3.99 -1.22
CA ILE A 211 -16.79 3.40 0.12
C ILE A 211 -18.06 3.91 0.82
N GLU A 212 -18.33 5.22 0.76
CA GLU A 212 -19.55 5.81 1.32
C GLU A 212 -20.83 5.25 0.70
N SER A 213 -20.83 5.00 -0.62
CA SER A 213 -21.96 4.37 -1.30
C SER A 213 -22.16 2.94 -0.81
N ALA A 214 -21.09 2.14 -0.74
CA ALA A 214 -21.17 0.76 -0.25
C ALA A 214 -21.72 0.69 1.18
N VAL A 215 -21.26 1.57 2.07
CA VAL A 215 -21.77 1.68 3.45
C VAL A 215 -23.24 2.07 3.47
N ARG A 216 -23.64 3.08 2.69
CA ARG A 216 -25.03 3.54 2.64
C ARG A 216 -25.98 2.44 2.19
N ASP A 217 -25.59 1.71 1.14
CA ASP A 217 -26.41 0.65 0.57
C ASP A 217 -26.55 -0.53 1.55
N ALA A 218 -25.48 -0.88 2.26
CA ALA A 218 -25.50 -1.93 3.29
C ALA A 218 -26.34 -1.56 4.52
N LEU A 219 -26.29 -0.30 4.96
CA LEU A 219 -27.04 0.14 6.15
C LEU A 219 -28.50 0.53 5.85
N ALA A 220 -28.86 0.84 4.61
CA ALA A 220 -30.21 1.27 4.24
C ALA A 220 -31.34 0.30 4.67
N PRO A 221 -31.19 -1.04 4.59
CA PRO A 221 -32.19 -1.99 5.08
C PRO A 221 -32.36 -1.94 6.61
N LEU A 222 -31.27 -1.72 7.35
CA LEU A 222 -31.31 -1.63 8.81
C LEU A 222 -32.04 -0.37 9.26
N LEU A 223 -31.81 0.76 8.59
CA LEU A 223 -32.47 2.04 8.91
C LEU A 223 -33.98 2.01 8.67
N LYS A 224 -34.48 1.12 7.80
CA LYS A 224 -35.91 0.94 7.50
C LYS A 224 -36.63 -0.03 8.44
N LYS A 225 -35.92 -0.85 9.21
CA LYS A 225 -36.54 -1.78 10.18
C LYS A 225 -36.92 -1.03 11.47
N PRO A 226 -38.16 -1.17 11.99
CA PRO A 226 -38.54 -0.59 13.27
C PRO A 226 -37.65 -1.16 14.39
N ARG A 227 -37.31 -0.33 15.38
CA ARG A 227 -36.62 -0.77 16.62
C ARG A 227 -37.53 -1.78 17.33
N LYS A 228 -37.05 -3.00 17.54
CA LYS A 228 -37.72 -4.01 18.38
C LYS A 228 -37.46 -3.71 19.85
#